data_AF-A0A2A5FQM3-F1
#
_entry.id   AF-A0A2A5FQM3-F1
#
_cell.length_a   1.000
_cell.length_b   1.000
_cell.length_c   1.000
_cell.angle_alpha   90.00
_cell.angle_beta   90.00
_cell.angle_gamma   90.00
#
_symmetry.space_group_name_H-M   'P 1'
#
loop_
_entity.id
_entity.type
_entity.pdbx_description
1 polymer ?
#
loop_
_entity_poly.entity_id
_entity_poly.type
_entity_poly.pdbx_seq_one_letter_code
_entity_poly.pdbx_strand_id
1 'polypeptide(L)'
;MSKPPYTVTGNILQLVVNISEKLGIVRATHLYKPQAELRKANRIKSIQSSLEIEGNTLSENQITAIFDNKRVLGPKNEILYLIPSFTFS
;
A
#
# COMPACT_ATOMS: atom_id res chain seq x y z
N MET A 1 23.63 -18.39 14.98
CA MET A 1 22.49 -17.51 14.61
C MET A 1 22.52 -16.29 15.51
N SER A 2 22.73 -15.10 14.95
CA SER A 2 22.63 -13.85 15.70
C SER A 2 21.17 -13.58 16.05
N LYS A 3 20.88 -13.40 17.33
CA LYS A 3 19.56 -12.95 17.78
C LYS A 3 19.44 -11.48 17.34
N PRO A 4 18.41 -11.08 16.58
CA PRO A 4 18.30 -9.69 16.18
C PRO A 4 18.06 -8.82 17.44
N PRO A 5 18.67 -7.63 17.54
CA PRO A 5 18.71 -6.86 18.78
C PRO A 5 17.42 -6.06 18.99
N TYR A 6 16.28 -6.74 19.10
CA TYR A 6 15.01 -6.12 19.49
C TYR A 6 14.62 -6.51 20.91
N THR A 7 14.23 -5.52 21.71
CA THR A 7 13.66 -5.69 23.04
C THR A 7 12.26 -5.11 23.04
N VAL A 8 11.26 -5.89 23.45
CA VAL A 8 9.88 -5.41 23.56
C VAL A 8 9.82 -4.37 24.68
N THR A 9 9.31 -3.18 24.37
CA THR A 9 9.07 -2.10 25.33
C THR A 9 7.58 -1.95 25.60
N GLY A 10 7.22 -1.27 26.69
CA GLY A 10 5.81 -0.95 26.98
C GLY A 10 5.12 -0.20 25.83
N ASN A 11 5.84 0.68 25.14
CA ASN A 11 5.33 1.41 23.97
C ASN A 11 5.01 0.47 22.81
N ILE A 12 5.87 -0.51 22.52
CA ILE A 12 5.61 -1.51 21.48
C ILE A 12 4.35 -2.30 21.84
N LEU A 13 4.21 -2.73 23.10
CA LEU A 13 3.03 -3.46 23.54
C LEU A 13 1.75 -2.63 23.40
N GLN A 14 1.79 -1.36 23.81
CA GLN A 14 0.66 -0.44 23.66
C GLN A 14 0.27 -0.24 22.19
N LEU A 15 1.24 -0.08 21.29
CA LEU A 15 0.99 0.02 19.85
C LEU A 15 0.35 -1.25 19.30
N VAL A 16 0.81 -2.43 19.72
CA VAL A 16 0.23 -3.71 19.31
C VAL A 16 -1.24 -3.82 19.75
N VAL A 17 -1.57 -3.45 20.99
CA VAL A 17 -2.96 -3.43 21.48
C VAL A 17 -3.81 -2.48 20.64
N ASN A 18 -3.34 -1.25 20.44
CA ASN A 18 -4.07 -0.23 19.69
C ASN A 18 -4.31 -0.64 18.22
N ILE A 19 -3.31 -1.24 17.57
CA ILE A 19 -3.44 -1.76 16.20
C ILE A 19 -4.46 -2.90 16.16
N SER A 20 -4.43 -3.81 17.15
CA SER A 20 -5.33 -4.96 17.22
C SER A 20 -6.78 -4.54 17.41
N GLU A 21 -7.04 -3.55 18.26
CA GLU A 21 -8.38 -2.97 18.46
C GLU A 21 -8.91 -2.34 17.16
N LYS A 22 -8.12 -1.48 16.52
CA LYS A 22 -8.48 -0.84 15.24
C LYS A 22 -8.73 -1.88 14.15
N LEU A 23 -7.90 -2.93 14.09
CA LEU A 23 -8.08 -4.03 13.15
C LEU A 23 -9.39 -4.80 13.42
N GLY A 24 -9.74 -5.01 14.69
CA GLY A 24 -11.02 -5.60 15.09
C GLY A 24 -12.22 -4.79 14.60
N ILE A 25 -12.20 -3.46 14.81
CA ILE A 25 -13.23 -2.53 14.33
C ILE A 25 -13.34 -2.59 12.80
N VAL A 26 -12.21 -2.56 12.09
CA VAL A 26 -12.18 -2.66 10.62
C VAL A 26 -12.77 -3.99 10.16
N ARG A 27 -12.39 -5.13 10.76
CA ARG A 27 -12.93 -6.45 10.38
C ARG A 27 -14.44 -6.55 10.62
N ALA A 28 -14.93 -6.05 11.75
CA ALA A 28 -16.35 -6.05 12.07
C ALA A 28 -17.16 -5.17 11.10
N THR A 29 -16.62 -4.03 10.68
CA THR A 29 -17.26 -3.12 9.72
C THR A 29 -17.15 -3.61 8.26
N HIS A 30 -16.17 -4.45 7.94
CA HIS A 30 -15.91 -4.99 6.59
C HIS A 30 -16.32 -6.47 6.43
N LEU A 31 -17.19 -6.99 7.32
CA LEU A 31 -17.83 -8.31 7.19
C LEU A 31 -18.57 -8.47 5.85
N TYR A 32 -19.03 -7.36 5.26
CA TYR A 32 -19.37 -7.27 3.85
C TYR A 32 -18.13 -6.85 3.07
N LYS A 33 -17.66 -7.73 2.16
CA LYS A 33 -16.50 -7.49 1.28
C LYS A 33 -16.50 -6.02 0.84
N PRO A 34 -15.44 -5.23 1.11
CA PRO A 34 -15.36 -3.88 0.60
C PRO A 34 -15.60 -3.88 -0.91
N GLN A 35 -16.39 -2.92 -1.37
CA GLN A 35 -16.73 -2.76 -2.78
C GLN A 35 -15.43 -2.76 -3.61
N ALA A 36 -15.44 -3.40 -4.78
CA ALA A 36 -14.24 -3.61 -5.59
C ALA A 36 -13.47 -2.30 -5.87
N GLU A 37 -14.20 -1.19 -6.01
CA GLU A 37 -13.64 0.16 -6.18
C GLU A 37 -12.82 0.64 -4.98
N LEU A 38 -13.25 0.36 -3.75
CA LEU A 38 -12.49 0.74 -2.55
C LEU A 38 -11.17 -0.04 -2.44
N ARG A 39 -11.17 -1.31 -2.83
CA ARG A 39 -9.92 -2.10 -2.90
C ARG A 39 -8.97 -1.54 -3.94
N LYS A 40 -9.50 -1.16 -5.10
CA LYS A 40 -8.72 -0.56 -6.19
C LYS A 40 -8.10 0.77 -5.74
N ALA A 41 -8.89 1.67 -5.16
CA ALA A 41 -8.41 2.96 -4.67
C ALA A 41 -7.35 2.82 -3.57
N ASN A 42 -7.57 1.94 -2.59
CA ASN A 42 -6.60 1.69 -1.52
C ASN A 42 -5.28 1.13 -2.08
N ARG A 43 -5.34 0.27 -3.10
CA ARG A 43 -4.14 -0.29 -3.74
C ARG A 43 -3.36 0.77 -4.52
N ILE A 44 -4.05 1.62 -5.28
CA ILE A 44 -3.43 2.76 -5.98
C ILE A 44 -2.72 3.67 -4.98
N LYS A 45 -3.37 4.00 -3.86
CA LYS A 45 -2.80 4.86 -2.82
C LYS A 45 -1.58 4.24 -2.14
N SER A 46 -1.62 2.94 -1.80
CA SER A 46 -0.45 2.26 -1.23
C SER A 46 0.73 2.25 -2.19
N ILE A 47 0.50 1.97 -3.48
CA ILE A 47 1.55 1.98 -4.51
C ILE A 47 2.13 3.39 -4.68
N GLN A 48 1.27 4.42 -4.76
CA GLN A 48 1.72 5.81 -4.81
C GLN A 48 2.61 6.17 -3.62
N SER A 49 2.15 5.88 -2.39
CA SER A 49 2.93 6.19 -1.18
C SER A 49 4.29 5.46 -1.15
N SER A 50 4.36 4.21 -1.63
CA SER A 50 5.64 3.49 -1.75
C SER A 50 6.57 4.14 -2.79
N LEU A 51 6.05 4.52 -3.94
CA LEU A 51 6.83 5.12 -5.03
C LEU A 51 7.31 6.53 -4.71
N GLU A 52 6.53 7.31 -3.95
CA GLU A 52 6.94 8.63 -3.46
C GLU A 52 8.13 8.54 -2.51
N ILE A 53 8.18 7.52 -1.64
CA ILE A 53 9.34 7.28 -0.76
C ILE A 53 10.59 6.97 -1.58
N GLU A 54 10.44 6.30 -2.72
CA GLU A 54 11.53 6.01 -3.66
C GLU A 54 11.89 7.20 -4.58
N GLY A 55 11.17 8.33 -4.47
CA GLY A 55 11.44 9.55 -5.23
C GLY A 55 10.86 9.57 -6.66
N ASN A 56 9.88 8.71 -6.96
CA ASN A 56 9.18 8.76 -8.24
C ASN A 56 8.28 9.99 -8.34
N THR A 57 8.06 10.46 -9.57
CA THR A 57 7.31 11.70 -9.87
C THR A 57 5.94 11.46 -10.50
N LEU A 58 5.56 10.18 -10.67
CA LEU A 58 4.28 9.80 -11.24
C LEU A 58 3.10 10.22 -10.35
N SER A 59 2.19 10.99 -10.95
CA SER A 59 0.96 11.42 -10.31
C SER A 59 -0.03 10.27 -10.11
N GLU A 60 -0.94 10.42 -9.14
CA GLU A 60 -2.03 9.48 -8.89
C GLU A 60 -2.86 9.18 -10.16
N ASN A 61 -3.07 10.18 -11.02
CA ASN A 61 -3.76 10.03 -12.30
C ASN A 61 -3.02 9.11 -13.28
N GLN A 62 -1.68 9.21 -13.32
CA GLN A 62 -0.85 8.35 -14.17
C GLN A 62 -0.82 6.92 -13.63
N ILE A 63 -0.70 6.74 -12.32
CA ILE A 63 -0.75 5.42 -11.67
C ILE A 63 -2.11 4.76 -11.91
N THR A 64 -3.20 5.52 -11.78
CA THR A 64 -4.57 5.05 -12.06
C THR A 64 -4.74 4.67 -13.53
N ALA A 65 -4.21 5.48 -14.45
CA ALA A 65 -4.26 5.19 -15.87
C ALA A 65 -3.46 3.92 -16.25
N ILE A 66 -2.30 3.67 -15.62
CA ILE A 66 -1.57 2.41 -15.78
C ILE A 66 -2.39 1.23 -15.25
N PHE A 67 -3.02 1.36 -14.09
CA PHE A 67 -3.90 0.33 -13.53
C PHE A 67 -5.09 0.02 -14.47
N ASP A 68 -5.63 1.04 -15.14
CA ASP A 68 -6.72 0.94 -16.11
C ASP A 68 -6.29 0.44 -17.51
N ASN A 69 -5.02 0.06 -17.72
CA ASN A 69 -4.44 -0.27 -19.03
C ASN A 69 -4.57 0.86 -20.08
N LYS A 70 -4.61 2.12 -19.63
CA LYS A 70 -4.62 3.30 -20.51
C LYS A 70 -3.19 3.71 -20.85
N ARG A 71 -3.01 4.41 -21.98
CA ARG A 71 -1.71 4.97 -22.36
C ARG A 71 -1.35 6.11 -21.42
N VAL A 72 -0.09 6.10 -20.96
CA VAL A 72 0.45 7.11 -20.06
C VAL A 72 1.78 7.62 -20.60
N LEU A 73 1.97 8.94 -20.55
CA LEU A 73 3.23 9.60 -20.82
C LEU A 73 3.95 9.80 -19.49
N GLY A 74 5.21 9.39 -19.40
CA GLY A 74 6.02 9.51 -18.20
C GLY A 74 7.42 8.91 -18.39
N PRO A 75 8.29 9.03 -17.39
CA PRO A 75 9.65 8.49 -17.46
C PRO A 75 9.61 6.96 -17.61
N LYS A 76 10.27 6.44 -18.64
CA LYS A 76 10.25 5.00 -18.97
C LYS A 76 10.64 4.11 -17.78
N ASN A 77 11.62 4.54 -16.99
CA ASN A 77 12.14 3.78 -15.85
C ASN A 77 11.10 3.67 -14.71
N GLU A 78 10.38 4.76 -14.42
CA GLU A 78 9.34 4.77 -13.38
C GLU A 78 8.13 3.91 -13.80
N ILE A 79 7.73 3.99 -15.07
CA ILE A 79 6.64 3.15 -15.62
C ILE A 79 7.02 1.66 -15.57
N LEU A 80 8.27 1.32 -15.92
CA LEU A 80 8.73 -0.07 -15.94
C LEU A 80 8.78 -0.69 -14.54
N TYR A 81 9.13 0.09 -13.51
CA TYR A 81 9.15 -0.36 -12.12
C TYR A 81 7.73 -0.52 -11.53
N LEU A 82 6.75 0.27 -12.02
CA LEU A 82 5.36 0.18 -11.60
C LEU A 82 4.64 -1.10 -12.04
N ILE A 83 4.89 -1.55 -13.27
CA ILE A 83 4.20 -2.72 -13.86
C ILE A 83 4.32 -3.98 -12.97
N PRO A 84 5.52 -4.37 -12.48
CA PRO A 84 5.68 -5.47 -11.52
C PRO A 84 4.86 -5.31 -10.24
N SER A 85 4.78 -4.10 -9.68
CA SER A 85 4.03 -3.80 -8.45
C SER A 85 2.52 -4.04 -8.61
N PHE A 86 2.01 -4.00 -9.83
CA PHE A 86 0.63 -4.39 -10.15
C PHE A 86 0.42 -5.89 -10.38
N THR A 87 1.48 -6.66 -10.71
CA THR A 87 1.37 -8.10 -10.97
C THR A 87 1.58 -8.97 -9.72
N PHE A 88 2.26 -8.46 -8.69
CA PHE A 88 2.65 -9.25 -7.50
C PHE A 88 1.65 -9.27 -6.33
N SER A 89 0.36 -8.94 -6.52
CA SER A 89 -0.66 -9.11 -5.46
C SER A 89 -2.03 -9.56 -5.95
#